data_AF-A0A6P0X5M0-F1
#
_entry.id   AF-A0A6P0X5M0-F1
#
_cell.length_a   1.000
_cell.length_b   1.000
_cell.length_c   1.000
_cell.angle_alpha   90.00
_cell.angle_beta   90.00
_cell.angle_gamma   90.00
#
_symmetry.space_group_name_H-M   'P 1'
#
loop_
_entity.id
_entity.type
_entity.pdbx_description
1 polymer ?
#
loop_
_entity_poly.entity_id
_entity_poly.type
_entity_poly.pdbx_seq_one_letter_code
_entity_poly.pdbx_strand_id
1 'polypeptide(L)'
;SVKLAPNLAFPRANYALALYQIGQKQEAIRTMRNLIRKYPQFPDVRAALTAALWEEGKLGEAESNWVAVVGLDKRYQDLDWVSNVRRWPPLMVKALEKFLKLN
;
A
#
# COMPACT_ATOMS: atom_id res chain seq x y z
N SER A 1 17.16 2.43 -17.91
CA SER A 1 16.05 1.55 -17.49
C SER A 1 16.34 0.97 -16.11
N VAL A 2 16.02 1.69 -15.03
CA VAL A 2 16.31 1.23 -13.65
C VAL A 2 15.15 0.36 -13.14
N LYS A 3 15.09 -0.89 -13.63
CA LYS A 3 14.24 -1.96 -13.07
C LYS A 3 14.82 -2.59 -11.78
N LEU A 4 16.01 -2.17 -11.36
CA LEU A 4 16.83 -2.85 -10.34
C LEU A 4 16.53 -2.47 -8.88
N ALA A 5 15.77 -1.40 -8.62
CA ALA A 5 15.61 -0.87 -7.26
C ALA A 5 14.49 -1.46 -6.34
N PRO A 6 13.44 -2.17 -6.83
CA PRO A 6 12.35 -2.65 -5.96
C PRO A 6 12.82 -3.64 -4.88
N ASN A 7 13.82 -4.49 -5.19
CA ASN A 7 14.27 -5.54 -4.28
C ASN A 7 14.79 -4.98 -2.93
N LEU A 8 15.49 -3.84 -2.96
CA LEU A 8 15.96 -3.16 -1.75
C LEU A 8 14.86 -2.39 -1.02
N ALA A 9 13.72 -2.12 -1.67
CA ALA A 9 12.63 -1.34 -1.09
C ALA A 9 11.59 -2.22 -0.37
N PHE A 10 11.48 -3.51 -0.73
CA PHE A 10 10.56 -4.46 -0.08
C PHE A 10 10.76 -4.62 1.43
N PRO A 11 11.98 -4.68 1.99
CA PRO A 11 12.16 -4.73 3.45
C PRO A 11 11.53 -3.52 4.15
N ARG A 12 11.70 -2.32 3.59
CA ARG A 12 11.12 -1.09 4.14
C ARG A 12 9.61 -1.01 3.92
N ALA A 13 9.10 -1.56 2.82
CA ALA A 13 7.66 -1.71 2.59
C ALA A 13 7.04 -2.64 3.64
N ASN A 14 7.64 -3.82 3.88
CA ASN A 14 7.22 -4.74 4.93
C ASN A 14 7.28 -4.11 6.33
N TYR A 15 8.29 -3.28 6.60
CA TYR A 15 8.35 -2.50 7.83
C TYR A 15 7.17 -1.54 7.98
N ALA A 16 6.80 -0.80 6.93
CA ALA A 16 5.63 0.07 6.96
C ALA A 16 4.32 -0.69 7.17
N LEU A 17 4.17 -1.86 6.54
CA LEU A 17 3.02 -2.75 6.76
C LEU A 17 2.96 -3.26 8.21
N ALA A 18 4.11 -3.65 8.78
CA ALA A 18 4.20 -4.10 10.17
C ALA A 18 3.88 -2.98 11.16
N LEU A 19 4.38 -1.76 10.93
CA LEU A 19 4.04 -0.57 11.71
C LEU A 19 2.53 -0.33 11.76
N TYR A 20 1.85 -0.45 10.60
CA TYR A 20 0.39 -0.31 10.54
C TYR A 20 -0.30 -1.41 11.35
N GLN A 21 0.16 -2.66 11.23
CA GLN A 21 -0.37 -3.82 11.96
C GLN A 21 -0.29 -3.67 13.48
N ILE A 22 0.76 -3.02 14.00
CA ILE A 22 0.92 -2.78 15.45
C ILE A 22 0.32 -1.45 15.92
N GLY A 23 -0.48 -0.78 15.08
CA GLY A 23 -1.20 0.45 15.44
C GLY A 23 -0.39 1.74 15.29
N GLN A 24 0.88 1.68 14.87
CA GLN A 24 1.71 2.86 14.56
C GLN A 24 1.37 3.44 13.18
N LYS A 25 0.09 3.77 12.96
CA LYS A 25 -0.47 4.12 11.65
C LYS A 25 0.16 5.38 11.03
N GLN A 26 0.42 6.42 11.83
CA GLN A 26 1.05 7.66 11.33
C GLN A 26 2.46 7.41 10.82
N GLU A 27 3.25 6.59 11.53
CA GLU A 27 4.60 6.23 11.11
C GLU A 27 4.60 5.38 9.84
N ALA A 28 3.65 4.45 9.74
CA ALA A 28 3.45 3.65 8.56
C ALA A 28 3.18 4.53 7.33
N ILE A 29 2.22 5.47 7.43
CA ILE A 29 1.87 6.40 6.35
C ILE A 29 3.07 7.27 5.97
N ARG A 30 3.80 7.82 6.94
CA ARG A 30 5.01 8.60 6.69
C ARG A 30 6.06 7.79 5.94
N THR A 31 6.29 6.54 6.35
CA THR A 31 7.23 5.62 5.71
C THR A 31 6.80 5.29 4.28
N MET A 32 5.51 5.03 4.05
CA MET A 32 4.97 4.77 2.71
C MET A 32 5.15 5.97 1.77
N ARG A 33 4.82 7.18 2.24
CA ARG A 33 5.01 8.42 1.45
C ARG A 33 6.48 8.64 1.08
N ASN A 34 7.41 8.39 2.00
CA ASN A 34 8.84 8.48 1.73
C ASN A 34 9.31 7.44 0.70
N LEU A 35 8.80 6.21 0.78
CA LEU A 35 9.09 5.16 -0.19
C LEU A 35 8.56 5.51 -1.58
N ILE A 36 7.35 6.06 -1.69
CA ILE A 36 6.77 6.48 -2.97
C ILE A 36 7.55 7.64 -3.58
N ARG A 37 8.00 8.62 -2.78
CA ARG A 37 8.85 9.72 -3.27
C ARG A 37 10.13 9.20 -3.90
N LYS A 38 10.74 8.16 -3.30
CA LYS A 38 11.98 7.54 -3.81
C LYS A 38 11.74 6.56 -4.96
N TYR A 39 10.62 5.86 -4.93
CA TYR A 39 10.24 4.81 -5.89
C TYR A 39 8.80 5.05 -6.38
N PRO A 40 8.59 5.98 -7.33
CA PRO A 40 7.24 6.37 -7.76
C PRO A 40 6.45 5.24 -8.45
N GLN A 41 7.12 4.22 -8.98
CA GLN A 41 6.52 3.07 -9.64
C GLN A 41 6.47 1.83 -8.72
N PHE A 42 6.12 2.03 -7.44
CA PHE A 42 6.05 0.95 -6.45
C PHE A 42 4.60 0.65 -6.04
N PRO A 43 3.88 -0.25 -6.76
CA PRO A 43 2.45 -0.46 -6.56
C PRO A 43 2.11 -0.98 -5.16
N ASP A 44 2.96 -1.84 -4.56
CA ASP A 44 2.77 -2.38 -3.21
C ASP A 44 2.56 -1.28 -2.16
N VAL A 45 3.49 -0.33 -2.11
CA VAL A 45 3.45 0.76 -1.14
C VAL A 45 2.31 1.74 -1.45
N ARG A 46 2.00 1.96 -2.74
CA ARG A 46 0.88 2.82 -3.13
C ARG A 46 -0.45 2.23 -2.72
N ALA A 47 -0.67 0.93 -2.91
CA ALA A 47 -1.86 0.24 -2.47
C ALA A 47 -2.02 0.29 -0.94
N ALA A 48 -0.92 0.11 -0.20
CA ALA A 48 -0.95 0.21 1.25
C ALA A 48 -1.25 1.65 1.73
N LEU A 49 -0.71 2.65 1.04
CA LEU A 49 -1.02 4.05 1.32
C LEU A 49 -2.48 4.38 1.00
N THR A 50 -3.03 3.89 -0.12
CA THR A 50 -4.47 4.03 -0.44
C THR A 50 -5.33 3.50 0.70
N ALA A 51 -5.09 2.25 1.13
CA ALA A 51 -5.83 1.63 2.23
C ALA A 51 -5.72 2.43 3.54
N ALA A 52 -4.52 2.90 3.88
CA ALA A 52 -4.29 3.67 5.09
C ALA A 52 -4.96 5.06 5.05
N LEU A 53 -4.91 5.76 3.91
CA LEU A 53 -5.55 7.07 3.73
C LEU A 53 -7.07 6.97 3.75
N TRP A 54 -7.63 5.89 3.19
CA TRP A 54 -9.06 5.61 3.25
C TRP A 54 -9.53 5.48 4.70
N GLU A 55 -8.81 4.71 5.52
CA GLU A 55 -9.09 4.56 6.96
C GLU A 55 -8.92 5.87 7.74
N GLU A 56 -8.15 6.84 7.26
CA GLU A 56 -8.05 8.19 7.85
C GLU A 56 -9.12 9.18 7.36
N GLY A 57 -10.01 8.76 6.45
CA GLY A 57 -11.01 9.64 5.83
C GLY A 57 -10.45 10.57 4.76
N LYS A 58 -9.21 10.38 4.31
CA LYS A 58 -8.58 11.17 3.23
C LYS A 58 -8.92 10.58 1.85
N LEU A 59 -10.22 10.52 1.54
CA LEU A 59 -10.76 9.73 0.44
C LEU A 59 -10.19 10.13 -0.94
N GLY A 60 -10.17 11.43 -1.25
CA GLY A 60 -9.65 11.90 -2.54
C GLY A 60 -8.16 11.59 -2.77
N GLU A 61 -7.33 11.64 -1.71
CA GLU A 61 -5.93 11.23 -1.81
C GLU A 61 -5.79 9.70 -1.98
N ALA A 62 -6.65 8.92 -1.33
CA ALA A 62 -6.67 7.47 -1.46
C ALA A 62 -6.99 7.04 -2.89
N GLU A 63 -8.06 7.62 -3.47
CA GLU A 63 -8.49 7.39 -4.85
C GLU A 63 -7.42 7.81 -5.86
N SER A 64 -6.81 8.99 -5.67
CA SER A 64 -5.72 9.46 -6.53
C SER A 64 -4.54 8.48 -6.56
N ASN A 65 -4.15 7.92 -5.41
CA ASN A 65 -3.11 6.89 -5.36
C ASN A 65 -3.57 5.58 -6.00
N TRP A 66 -4.83 5.21 -5.85
CA TRP A 66 -5.38 3.97 -6.38
C TRP A 66 -5.36 3.91 -7.90
N VAL A 67 -5.65 5.02 -8.58
CA VAL A 67 -5.57 5.12 -10.05
C VAL A 67 -4.19 4.66 -10.55
N ALA A 68 -3.12 5.08 -9.85
CA ALA A 68 -1.77 4.64 -10.18
C ALA A 68 -1.53 3.15 -9.89
N VAL A 69 -2.11 2.60 -8.81
CA VAL A 69 -2.01 1.17 -8.48
C VAL A 69 -2.56 0.32 -9.62
N VAL A 70 -3.78 0.62 -10.10
CA VAL A 70 -4.44 -0.14 -11.17
C VAL A 70 -3.65 -0.09 -12.48
N GLY A 71 -3.00 1.04 -12.77
CA GLY A 71 -2.12 1.17 -13.93
C GLY A 71 -0.80 0.41 -13.81
N LEU A 72 -0.28 0.23 -12.60
CA LEU A 72 1.02 -0.41 -12.33
C LEU A 72 0.91 -1.92 -12.12
N ASP A 73 -0.08 -2.37 -11.34
CA ASP A 73 -0.31 -3.78 -11.03
C ASP A 73 -1.75 -4.02 -10.56
N LYS A 74 -2.56 -4.61 -11.44
CA LYS A 74 -3.98 -4.90 -11.17
C LYS A 74 -4.19 -5.95 -10.09
N ARG A 75 -3.17 -6.75 -9.74
CA ARG A 75 -3.31 -7.83 -8.75
C ARG A 75 -3.64 -7.32 -7.35
N TYR A 76 -3.41 -6.05 -7.05
CA TYR A 76 -3.86 -5.44 -5.78
C TYR A 76 -5.39 -5.33 -5.65
N GLN A 77 -6.15 -5.57 -6.72
CA GLN A 77 -7.61 -5.73 -6.66
C GLN A 77 -8.03 -7.10 -6.10
N ASP A 78 -7.14 -8.08 -6.12
CA ASP A 78 -7.39 -9.43 -5.63
C ASP A 78 -6.89 -9.55 -4.19
N LEU A 79 -7.83 -9.52 -3.24
CA LEU A 79 -7.53 -9.64 -1.82
C LEU A 79 -6.95 -11.00 -1.43
N ASP A 80 -7.27 -12.07 -2.16
CA ASP A 80 -6.68 -13.39 -1.92
C ASP A 80 -5.19 -13.35 -2.28
N TRP A 81 -4.86 -12.77 -3.43
CA TRP A 81 -3.48 -12.57 -3.84
C TRP A 81 -2.71 -11.68 -2.84
N VAL A 82 -3.30 -10.56 -2.40
CA VAL A 82 -2.68 -9.65 -1.42
C VAL A 82 -2.43 -10.36 -0.08
N SER A 83 -3.39 -11.16 0.38
CA SER A 83 -3.32 -11.88 1.66
C SER A 83 -2.37 -13.08 1.61
N ASN A 84 -2.44 -13.90 0.56
CA ASN A 84 -1.80 -15.22 0.55
C ASN A 84 -0.48 -15.24 -0.23
N VAL A 85 -0.38 -14.46 -1.31
CA VAL A 85 0.83 -14.39 -2.14
C VAL A 85 1.74 -13.27 -1.66
N ARG A 86 1.22 -12.04 -1.56
CA ARG A 86 2.00 -10.90 -1.08
C ARG A 86 2.17 -10.90 0.45
N ARG A 87 1.30 -11.61 1.17
CA ARG A 87 1.36 -11.83 2.63
C ARG A 87 1.32 -10.52 3.42
N TRP A 88 0.41 -9.64 3.03
CA TRP A 88 0.16 -8.45 3.83
C TRP A 88 -0.38 -8.82 5.21
N PRO A 89 -0.04 -8.04 6.25
CA PRO A 89 -0.63 -8.22 7.57
C PRO A 89 -2.16 -8.05 7.53
N PRO A 90 -2.91 -8.82 8.34
CA PRO A 90 -4.38 -8.84 8.27
C PRO A 90 -5.06 -7.47 8.41
N LEU A 91 -4.54 -6.57 9.25
CA LEU A 91 -5.13 -5.22 9.40
C LEU A 91 -4.94 -4.37 8.14
N MET A 92 -3.84 -4.55 7.41
CA MET A 92 -3.67 -3.85 6.14
C MET A 92 -4.58 -4.44 5.06
N VAL A 93 -4.71 -5.77 5.00
CA VAL A 93 -5.65 -6.43 4.07
C VAL A 93 -7.08 -5.94 4.33
N LYS A 94 -7.50 -5.87 5.60
CA LYS A 94 -8.81 -5.35 5.99
C LYS A 94 -9.01 -3.87 5.62
N ALA A 95 -7.97 -3.05 5.76
CA ALA A 95 -8.02 -1.65 5.33
C ALA A 95 -8.21 -1.53 3.81
N LEU A 96 -7.49 -2.34 3.03
CA LEU A 96 -7.64 -2.38 1.58
C LEU A 96 -9.02 -2.91 1.17
N GLU A 97 -9.52 -3.94 1.85
CA GLU A 97 -10.86 -4.48 1.63
C GLU A 97 -11.94 -3.40 1.81
N LYS A 98 -11.85 -2.59 2.87
CA LYS A 98 -12.80 -1.48 3.09
C LYS A 98 -12.76 -0.44 1.98
N PHE A 99 -11.58 -0.13 1.47
CA PHE A 99 -11.43 0.75 0.31
C PHE A 99 -12.11 0.13 -0.93
N LEU A 100 -11.82 -1.13 -1.24
CA LEU A 100 -12.35 -1.83 -2.43
C LEU A 100 -13.86 -2.08 -2.40
N LYS A 101 -14.48 -2.18 -1.21
CA LYS A 101 -15.92 -2.41 -1.08
C LYS A 101 -16.76 -1.13 -1.18
N LEU A 102 -16.14 0.03 -0.99
CA LEU A 102 -16.85 1.33 -0.91
C LEU A 102 -16.55 2.24 -2.10
N ASN A 103 -15.78 1.76 -3.08
CA ASN A 103 -15.42 2.43 -4.32
C ASN A 103 -15.72 1.51 -5.50
#